data_AF-A0A3P6VF05-F1
#
_entry.id   AF-A0A3P6VF05-F1
#
_cell.length_a   1.000
_cell.length_b   1.000
_cell.length_c   1.000
_cell.angle_alpha   90.00
_cell.angle_beta   90.00
_cell.angle_gamma   90.00
#
_symmetry.space_group_name_H-M   'P 1'
#
loop_
_entity.id
_entity.type
_entity.pdbx_description
1 polymer ?
#
loop_
_entity_poly.entity_id
_entity_poly.type
_entity_poly.pdbx_seq_one_letter_code
_entity_poly.pdbx_strand_id
1 'polypeptide(L)'
;MFVRKSFDSLDQFTANLLKEYSIPEDFTEIPLTTVDGVPLSSLPADCLKVVFDALSHLRESTEWNPAYISVFKFLCLLARNLSRRRDNRPHLLVYEYLEAIDNCSRDFLQQVLKAPSQCEEAARAFQLTSTFLEWVFDPEMTWRTWSEAITRNRFPPKPVVPSKGNAYSSAWLRDLLVATAGSAPLNFLQYALHLVCTECATSTVAAWSTISSALVTSLLTAFATADEADNRRNLLIICATFLIERLSQTDTIHVSLTCYRMD
;
A
#
# COMPACT_ATOMS: atom_id res chain seq x y z
N MET A 1 -9.94 -9.07 -29.58
CA MET A 1 -10.80 -10.24 -29.29
C MET A 1 -10.16 -11.05 -28.17
N PHE A 2 -10.25 -10.56 -26.93
CA PHE A 2 -9.79 -11.21 -25.70
C PHE A 2 -10.89 -11.09 -24.64
N VAL A 3 -12.14 -11.28 -25.08
CA VAL A 3 -13.28 -11.37 -24.17
C VAL A 3 -13.37 -12.87 -23.83
N ARG A 4 -13.03 -13.23 -22.57
CA ARG A 4 -12.91 -14.61 -22.01
C ARG A 4 -11.55 -15.32 -22.08
N LYS A 5 -10.42 -14.65 -21.90
CA LYS A 5 -9.25 -15.38 -21.38
C LYS A 5 -9.30 -15.34 -19.86
N SER A 6 -9.52 -16.48 -19.22
CA SER A 6 -9.71 -16.63 -17.78
C SER A 6 -8.49 -16.12 -16.99
N PHE A 7 -8.66 -15.73 -15.73
CA PHE A 7 -7.54 -15.36 -14.87
C PHE A 7 -6.56 -16.52 -14.61
N ASP A 8 -6.97 -17.78 -14.82
CA ASP A 8 -6.03 -18.91 -14.87
C ASP A 8 -4.96 -18.71 -15.95
N SER A 9 -5.32 -18.02 -17.05
CA SER A 9 -4.35 -17.62 -18.07
C SER A 9 -3.44 -16.47 -17.62
N LEU A 10 -3.90 -15.60 -16.69
CA LEU A 10 -3.06 -14.56 -16.08
C LEU A 10 -2.06 -15.16 -15.09
N ASP A 11 -2.46 -16.17 -14.31
CA ASP A 11 -1.53 -16.89 -13.43
C ASP A 11 -0.46 -17.63 -14.22
N GLN A 12 -0.84 -18.34 -15.28
CA GLN A 12 0.12 -18.99 -16.17
C GLN A 12 1.03 -17.96 -16.86
N PHE A 13 0.47 -16.82 -17.29
CA PHE A 13 1.25 -15.75 -17.90
C PHE A 13 2.26 -15.16 -16.90
N THR A 14 1.82 -14.90 -15.66
CA THR A 14 2.67 -14.43 -14.57
C THR A 14 3.77 -15.44 -14.26
N ALA A 15 3.46 -16.73 -14.15
CA ALA A 15 4.44 -17.78 -13.91
C ALA A 15 5.49 -17.88 -15.04
N ASN A 16 5.07 -17.73 -16.29
CA ASN A 16 6.00 -17.70 -17.43
C ASN A 16 6.95 -16.51 -17.36
N LEU A 17 6.43 -15.32 -17.02
CA LEU A 17 7.25 -14.12 -16.83
C LEU A 17 8.23 -14.27 -15.67
N LEU A 18 7.80 -14.82 -14.53
CA LEU A 18 8.68 -15.07 -13.40
C LEU A 18 9.85 -15.98 -13.81
N LYS A 19 9.56 -17.05 -14.57
CA LYS A 19 10.59 -17.96 -15.09
C LYS A 19 11.53 -17.28 -16.09
N GLU A 20 10.98 -16.52 -17.04
CA GLU A 20 11.75 -15.81 -18.07
C GLU A 20 12.75 -14.81 -17.46
N TYR A 21 12.32 -14.09 -16.41
CA TYR A 21 13.13 -13.08 -15.74
C TYR A 21 13.88 -13.60 -14.51
N SER A 22 13.82 -14.92 -14.23
CA SER A 22 14.45 -15.55 -13.06
C SER A 22 14.04 -14.91 -11.72
N ILE A 23 12.76 -14.53 -11.62
CA ILE A 23 12.18 -13.92 -10.42
C ILE A 23 11.57 -15.02 -9.54
N PRO A 24 11.89 -15.07 -8.23
CA PRO A 24 11.31 -16.05 -7.30
C PRO A 24 9.78 -15.95 -7.19
N GLU A 25 9.11 -17.06 -6.88
CA GLU A 25 7.65 -17.11 -6.78
C GLU A 25 7.08 -16.33 -5.58
N ASP A 26 7.88 -16.19 -4.54
CA ASP A 26 7.66 -15.49 -3.27
C ASP A 26 8.17 -14.03 -3.30
N PHE A 27 8.37 -13.45 -4.48
CA PHE A 27 8.93 -12.11 -4.63
C PHE A 27 8.23 -11.02 -3.81
N THR A 28 6.94 -11.15 -3.50
CA THR A 28 6.18 -10.20 -2.66
C THR A 28 6.69 -10.13 -1.21
N GLU A 29 7.34 -11.21 -0.75
CA GLU A 29 7.90 -11.36 0.60
C GLU A 29 9.39 -10.99 0.65
N ILE A 30 10.10 -11.14 -0.47
CA ILE A 30 11.53 -10.85 -0.58
C ILE A 30 11.79 -9.33 -0.67
N PRO A 31 12.78 -8.78 0.07
CA PRO A 31 13.20 -7.40 -0.06
C PRO A 31 13.42 -6.95 -1.51
N LEU A 32 13.07 -5.70 -1.81
CA LEU A 32 13.10 -5.09 -3.16
C LEU A 32 14.50 -5.07 -3.83
N THR A 33 15.57 -5.31 -3.07
CA THR A 33 16.96 -5.14 -3.52
C THR A 33 17.51 -6.33 -4.31
N THR A 34 16.80 -7.46 -4.35
CA THR A 34 17.35 -8.75 -4.78
C THR A 34 17.15 -9.06 -6.26
N VAL A 35 16.01 -8.67 -6.86
CA VAL A 35 15.66 -9.00 -8.26
C VAL A 35 14.75 -7.90 -8.83
N ASP A 36 15.04 -7.44 -10.05
CA ASP A 36 14.18 -6.50 -10.80
C ASP A 36 12.86 -7.19 -11.22
N GLY A 37 11.84 -6.41 -11.57
CA GLY A 37 10.56 -6.97 -12.06
C GLY A 37 10.55 -7.26 -13.58
N VAL A 38 9.35 -7.27 -14.17
CA VAL A 38 9.13 -7.31 -15.64
C VAL A 38 8.83 -5.92 -16.27
N PRO A 39 9.62 -5.43 -17.23
CA PRO A 39 9.36 -4.13 -17.87
C PRO A 39 8.06 -4.16 -18.69
N LEU A 40 7.29 -3.06 -18.68
CA LEU A 40 6.02 -2.95 -19.41
C LEU A 40 6.20 -3.12 -20.92
N SER A 41 7.36 -2.74 -21.46
CA SER A 41 7.70 -2.92 -22.88
C SER A 41 7.72 -4.38 -23.33
N SER A 42 7.85 -5.33 -22.40
CA SER A 42 7.80 -6.76 -22.67
C SER A 42 6.38 -7.33 -22.67
N LEU A 43 5.38 -6.49 -22.40
CA LEU A 43 3.97 -6.89 -22.35
C LEU A 43 3.22 -6.46 -23.61
N PRO A 44 2.08 -7.10 -23.92
CA PRO A 44 1.16 -6.59 -24.93
C PRO A 44 0.69 -5.16 -24.61
N ALA A 45 0.53 -4.31 -25.63
CA ALA A 45 0.21 -2.89 -25.47
C ALA A 45 -1.05 -2.62 -24.61
N ASP A 46 -2.08 -3.45 -24.75
CA ASP A 46 -3.35 -3.28 -24.01
C ASP A 46 -3.38 -4.01 -22.66
N CYS A 47 -2.25 -4.58 -22.20
CA CYS A 47 -2.23 -5.47 -21.04
C CYS A 47 -2.78 -4.81 -19.76
N LEU A 48 -2.31 -3.60 -19.42
CA LEU A 48 -2.80 -2.88 -18.23
C LEU A 48 -4.29 -2.58 -18.33
N LYS A 49 -4.75 -2.10 -19.50
CA LYS A 49 -6.16 -1.80 -19.71
C LYS A 49 -7.03 -3.03 -19.47
N VAL A 50 -6.65 -4.18 -20.06
CA VAL A 50 -7.37 -5.44 -19.87
C VAL A 50 -7.40 -5.87 -18.40
N VAL A 51 -6.29 -5.72 -17.68
CA VAL A 51 -6.21 -6.08 -16.26
C VAL A 51 -7.12 -5.19 -15.40
N PHE A 52 -7.14 -3.88 -15.62
CA PHE A 52 -7.99 -2.95 -14.87
C PHE A 52 -9.47 -3.01 -15.27
N ASP A 53 -9.76 -3.28 -16.54
CA ASP A 53 -11.12 -3.61 -16.99
C ASP A 53 -11.61 -4.85 -16.25
N ALA A 54 -10.81 -5.91 -16.19
CA ALA A 54 -11.18 -7.14 -15.50
C ALA A 54 -11.32 -6.94 -13.98
N LEU A 55 -10.46 -6.14 -13.36
CA LEU A 55 -10.58 -5.75 -11.95
C LEU A 55 -11.91 -5.03 -11.68
N SER A 56 -12.31 -4.09 -12.56
CA SER A 56 -13.59 -3.38 -12.44
C SER A 56 -14.78 -4.34 -12.49
N HIS A 57 -14.78 -5.31 -13.41
CA HIS A 57 -15.84 -6.33 -13.49
C HIS A 57 -15.87 -7.24 -12.26
N LEU A 58 -14.71 -7.61 -11.70
CA LEU A 58 -14.66 -8.40 -10.47
C LEU A 58 -15.33 -7.66 -9.30
N ARG A 59 -15.19 -6.34 -9.23
CA ARG A 59 -15.77 -5.51 -8.16
C ARG A 59 -17.29 -5.34 -8.25
N GLU A 60 -17.88 -5.56 -9.42
CA GLU A 60 -19.35 -5.56 -9.57
C GLU A 60 -19.98 -6.78 -8.88
N SER A 61 -19.20 -7.84 -8.63
CA SER A 61 -19.64 -9.03 -7.90
C SER A 61 -19.58 -8.81 -6.38
N THR A 62 -20.63 -9.25 -5.69
CA THR A 62 -20.67 -9.31 -4.22
C THR A 62 -19.99 -10.55 -3.64
N GLU A 63 -19.70 -11.55 -4.48
CA GLU A 63 -19.04 -12.80 -4.08
C GLU A 63 -17.52 -12.70 -4.23
N TRP A 64 -16.79 -13.35 -3.32
CA TRP A 64 -15.33 -13.47 -3.39
C TRP A 64 -14.91 -14.16 -4.70
N ASN A 65 -13.85 -13.64 -5.32
CA ASN A 65 -13.27 -14.24 -6.52
C ASN A 65 -11.75 -14.40 -6.37
N PRO A 66 -11.20 -15.62 -6.55
CA PRO A 66 -9.76 -15.86 -6.43
C PRO A 66 -8.92 -15.03 -7.41
N ALA A 67 -9.51 -14.57 -8.52
CA ALA A 67 -8.84 -13.74 -9.52
C ALA A 67 -8.24 -12.44 -8.97
N TYR A 68 -8.76 -11.91 -7.85
CA TYR A 68 -8.15 -10.75 -7.20
C TYR A 68 -6.68 -11.01 -6.86
N ILE A 69 -6.36 -12.19 -6.35
CA ILE A 69 -4.98 -12.57 -6.00
C ILE A 69 -4.10 -12.58 -7.25
N SER A 70 -4.57 -13.18 -8.34
CA SER A 70 -3.86 -13.25 -9.63
C SER A 70 -3.58 -11.84 -10.17
N VAL A 71 -4.58 -10.95 -10.16
CA VAL A 71 -4.44 -9.56 -10.60
C VAL A 71 -3.41 -8.81 -9.77
N PHE A 72 -3.55 -8.82 -8.44
CA PHE A 72 -2.65 -8.05 -7.60
C PHE A 72 -1.22 -8.62 -7.58
N LYS A 73 -1.05 -9.94 -7.69
CA LYS A 73 0.27 -10.55 -7.86
C LYS A 73 0.92 -10.07 -9.16
N PHE A 74 0.18 -10.04 -10.26
CA PHE A 74 0.66 -9.51 -11.53
C PHE A 74 1.03 -8.01 -11.43
N LEU A 75 0.17 -7.18 -10.80
CA LEU A 75 0.46 -5.76 -10.61
C LEU A 75 1.72 -5.53 -9.75
N CYS A 76 1.92 -6.30 -8.67
CA CYS A 76 3.14 -6.26 -7.86
C CYS A 76 4.39 -6.58 -8.69
N LEU A 77 4.31 -7.55 -9.61
CA LEU A 77 5.42 -7.89 -10.51
C LEU A 77 5.85 -6.70 -11.38
N LEU A 78 4.88 -5.92 -11.86
CA LEU A 78 5.13 -4.72 -12.66
C LEU A 78 5.69 -3.57 -11.82
N ALA A 79 5.12 -3.36 -10.62
CA ALA A 79 5.55 -2.33 -9.68
C ALA A 79 6.99 -2.58 -9.18
N ARG A 80 7.43 -3.83 -9.06
CA ARG A 80 8.79 -4.18 -8.62
C ARG A 80 9.90 -3.59 -9.50
N ASN A 81 9.67 -3.41 -10.81
CA ASN A 81 10.66 -2.77 -11.73
C ASN A 81 10.97 -1.32 -11.42
N LEU A 82 10.12 -0.68 -10.62
CA LEU A 82 10.25 0.73 -10.34
C LEU A 82 11.40 1.04 -9.40
N SER A 83 11.98 0.03 -8.75
CA SER A 83 13.01 0.21 -7.74
C SER A 83 14.38 0.60 -8.29
N ARG A 84 14.70 0.33 -9.56
CA ARG A 84 16.01 0.71 -10.13
C ARG A 84 15.96 1.54 -11.41
N ARG A 85 14.94 1.40 -12.26
CA ARG A 85 14.84 2.15 -13.52
C ARG A 85 13.64 3.10 -13.61
N ARG A 86 12.62 2.91 -12.76
CA ARG A 86 11.37 3.72 -12.71
C ARG A 86 10.56 3.77 -14.01
N ASP A 87 10.87 2.95 -15.01
CA ASP A 87 10.28 3.01 -16.36
C ASP A 87 8.76 2.75 -16.41
N ASN A 88 8.26 1.86 -15.55
CA ASN A 88 6.83 1.51 -15.56
C ASN A 88 5.96 2.55 -14.82
N ARG A 89 6.55 3.44 -14.01
CA ARG A 89 5.84 4.20 -12.96
C ARG A 89 4.82 5.16 -13.54
N PRO A 90 5.15 5.94 -14.60
CA PRO A 90 4.18 6.84 -15.22
C PRO A 90 2.92 6.13 -15.72
N HIS A 91 3.04 4.86 -16.11
CA HIS A 91 1.94 4.06 -16.64
C HIS A 91 1.10 3.38 -15.56
N LEU A 92 1.65 3.24 -14.35
CA LEU A 92 0.96 2.67 -13.19
C LEU A 92 0.36 3.75 -12.27
N LEU A 93 0.91 4.96 -12.28
CA LEU A 93 0.37 6.14 -11.58
C LEU A 93 -0.72 6.85 -12.40
N VAL A 94 -1.67 6.06 -12.92
CA VAL A 94 -2.88 6.55 -13.57
C VAL A 94 -3.97 6.65 -12.50
N TYR A 95 -4.69 7.77 -12.43
CA TYR A 95 -5.63 8.04 -11.35
C TYR A 95 -6.71 6.98 -11.24
N GLU A 96 -7.30 6.58 -12.37
CA GLU A 96 -8.36 5.58 -12.46
C GLU A 96 -7.90 4.21 -11.96
N TYR A 97 -6.62 3.88 -12.19
CA TYR A 97 -6.02 2.63 -11.72
C TYR A 97 -5.83 2.66 -10.20
N LEU A 98 -5.31 3.77 -9.67
CA LEU A 98 -5.14 3.96 -8.23
C LEU A 98 -6.48 3.95 -7.50
N GLU A 99 -7.51 4.59 -8.06
CA GLU A 99 -8.87 4.57 -7.51
C GLU A 99 -9.47 3.15 -7.50
N ALA A 100 -9.28 2.37 -8.57
CA ALA A 100 -9.75 0.99 -8.61
C ALA A 100 -9.09 0.14 -7.51
N ILE A 101 -7.79 0.32 -7.30
CA ILE A 101 -7.02 -0.38 -6.25
C ILE A 101 -7.45 0.07 -4.86
N ASP A 102 -7.61 1.38 -4.65
CA ASP A 102 -8.05 1.94 -3.37
C ASP A 102 -9.39 1.35 -2.93
N ASN A 103 -10.34 1.32 -3.86
CA ASN A 103 -11.64 0.80 -3.59
C ASN A 103 -11.60 -0.72 -3.30
N CYS A 104 -10.77 -1.49 -3.99
CA CYS A 104 -10.52 -2.90 -3.64
C CYS A 104 -9.96 -3.04 -2.22
N SER A 105 -8.94 -2.25 -1.87
CA SER A 105 -8.33 -2.25 -0.53
C SER A 105 -9.38 -1.96 0.55
N ARG A 106 -10.26 -0.98 0.32
CA ARG A 106 -11.39 -0.69 1.20
C ARG A 106 -12.32 -1.89 1.34
N ASP A 107 -12.75 -2.47 0.23
CA ASP A 107 -13.75 -3.55 0.21
C ASP A 107 -13.20 -4.80 0.93
N PHE A 108 -11.93 -5.17 0.71
CA PHE A 108 -11.29 -6.29 1.41
C PHE A 108 -11.11 -6.01 2.90
N LEU A 109 -10.64 -4.82 3.27
CA LEU A 109 -10.41 -4.48 4.67
C LEU A 109 -11.71 -4.43 5.47
N GLN A 110 -12.80 -3.98 4.84
CA GLN A 110 -14.14 -4.05 5.44
C GLN A 110 -14.64 -5.49 5.61
N GLN A 111 -14.32 -6.41 4.68
CA GLN A 111 -14.63 -7.84 4.87
C GLN A 111 -13.86 -8.41 6.06
N VAL A 112 -12.56 -8.12 6.17
CA VAL A 112 -11.73 -8.53 7.31
C VAL A 112 -12.27 -7.96 8.63
N LEU A 113 -12.79 -6.72 8.63
CA LEU A 113 -13.41 -6.13 9.81
C LEU A 113 -14.70 -6.87 10.24
N LYS A 114 -15.53 -7.25 9.26
CA LYS A 114 -16.83 -7.91 9.50
C LYS A 114 -16.71 -9.37 9.94
N ALA A 115 -15.78 -10.12 9.34
CA ALA A 115 -15.63 -11.55 9.58
C ALA A 115 -14.14 -11.98 9.65
N PRO A 116 -13.41 -11.60 10.72
CA PRO A 116 -11.96 -11.74 10.79
C PRO A 116 -11.44 -13.18 10.66
N SER A 117 -12.26 -14.17 11.04
CA SER A 117 -11.93 -15.59 11.03
C SER A 117 -12.33 -16.33 9.74
N GLN A 118 -12.93 -15.65 8.76
CA GLN A 118 -13.46 -16.26 7.53
C GLN A 118 -13.00 -15.53 6.26
N CYS A 119 -11.97 -14.69 6.36
CA CYS A 119 -11.55 -13.78 5.29
C CYS A 119 -10.05 -13.85 5.02
N GLU A 120 -9.45 -15.04 5.05
CA GLU A 120 -8.02 -15.22 4.75
C GLU A 120 -7.66 -14.75 3.35
N GLU A 121 -8.51 -15.04 2.36
CA GLU A 121 -8.26 -14.66 0.98
C GLU A 121 -8.40 -13.14 0.77
N ALA A 122 -9.38 -12.50 1.41
CA ALA A 122 -9.52 -11.04 1.40
C ALA A 122 -8.34 -10.36 2.10
N ALA A 123 -7.85 -10.92 3.21
CA ALA A 123 -6.63 -10.44 3.87
C ALA A 123 -5.41 -10.56 2.96
N ARG A 124 -5.26 -11.68 2.25
CA ARG A 124 -4.17 -11.87 1.28
C ARG A 124 -4.26 -10.90 0.11
N ALA A 125 -5.44 -10.67 -0.45
CA ALA A 125 -5.62 -9.67 -1.51
C ALA A 125 -5.30 -8.26 -1.00
N PHE A 126 -5.73 -7.92 0.21
CA PHE A 126 -5.39 -6.65 0.84
C PHE A 126 -3.88 -6.46 0.98
N GLN A 127 -3.15 -7.47 1.48
CA GLN A 127 -1.69 -7.40 1.60
C GLN A 127 -1.01 -7.15 0.25
N LEU A 128 -1.49 -7.80 -0.83
CA LEU A 128 -0.99 -7.56 -2.18
C LEU A 128 -1.30 -6.13 -2.66
N THR A 129 -2.50 -5.61 -2.40
CA THR A 129 -2.83 -4.21 -2.73
C THR A 129 -1.91 -3.22 -2.03
N SER A 130 -1.67 -3.43 -0.73
CA SER A 130 -0.77 -2.59 0.05
C SER A 130 0.67 -2.69 -0.44
N THR A 131 1.13 -3.89 -0.79
CA THR A 131 2.48 -4.11 -1.36
C THR A 131 2.63 -3.40 -2.70
N PHE A 132 1.62 -3.48 -3.57
CA PHE A 132 1.62 -2.74 -4.83
C PHE A 132 1.74 -1.23 -4.60
N LEU A 133 0.91 -0.65 -3.72
CA LEU A 133 0.93 0.78 -3.42
C LEU A 133 2.28 1.20 -2.85
N GLU A 134 2.81 0.43 -1.90
CA GLU A 134 4.15 0.64 -1.33
C GLU A 134 5.21 0.73 -2.44
N TRP A 135 5.20 -0.21 -3.39
CA TRP A 135 6.22 -0.30 -4.44
C TRP A 135 6.05 0.72 -5.57
N VAL A 136 4.82 1.14 -5.87
CA VAL A 136 4.56 2.04 -7.00
C VAL A 136 4.97 3.49 -6.70
N PHE A 137 4.87 3.92 -5.44
CA PHE A 137 5.17 5.29 -5.04
C PHE A 137 6.63 5.50 -4.61
N ASP A 138 7.18 4.65 -3.75
CA ASP A 138 8.60 4.73 -3.41
C ASP A 138 9.15 3.40 -2.85
N PRO A 139 9.88 2.62 -3.67
CA PRO A 139 10.48 1.35 -3.24
C PRO A 139 11.75 1.52 -2.37
N GLU A 140 12.32 2.71 -2.26
CA GLU A 140 13.49 2.98 -1.40
C GLU A 140 13.04 3.45 0.00
N MET A 141 11.94 4.19 0.06
CA MET A 141 11.36 4.82 1.25
C MET A 141 10.03 4.19 1.65
N THR A 142 10.04 2.89 1.87
CA THR A 142 8.83 2.15 2.18
C THR A 142 8.50 2.12 3.68
N TRP A 143 7.25 1.83 4.05
CA TRP A 143 6.89 1.64 5.47
C TRP A 143 7.74 0.53 6.12
N ARG A 144 8.08 -0.54 5.38
CA ARG A 144 9.02 -1.57 5.88
C ARG A 144 10.36 -0.95 6.30
N THR A 145 10.98 -0.15 5.43
CA THR A 145 12.26 0.54 5.75
C THR A 145 12.13 1.46 6.97
N TRP A 146 11.02 2.19 7.08
CA TRP A 146 10.72 3.04 8.24
C TRP A 146 10.55 2.25 9.54
N SER A 147 9.71 1.22 9.50
CA SER A 147 9.43 0.36 10.67
C SER A 147 10.70 -0.35 11.16
N GLU A 148 11.58 -0.80 10.26
CA GLU A 148 12.88 -1.35 10.62
C GLU A 148 13.80 -0.31 11.28
N ALA A 149 13.82 0.93 10.77
CA ALA A 149 14.62 2.00 11.34
C ALA A 149 14.16 2.37 12.76
N ILE A 150 12.84 2.52 12.96
CA ILE A 150 12.22 2.77 14.27
C ILE A 150 12.55 1.63 15.23
N THR A 151 12.35 0.38 14.82
CA THR A 151 12.65 -0.79 15.65
C THR A 151 14.13 -0.88 16.04
N ARG A 152 15.03 -0.33 15.22
CA ARG A 152 16.48 -0.27 15.48
C ARG A 152 16.93 1.02 16.18
N ASN A 153 16.01 1.88 16.63
CA ASN A 153 16.31 3.20 17.22
C ASN A 153 17.22 4.07 16.33
N ARG A 154 17.05 3.98 15.01
CA ARG A 154 17.81 4.78 14.04
C ARG A 154 17.00 5.97 13.60
N PHE A 155 17.70 7.05 13.22
CA PHE A 155 17.03 8.18 12.58
C PHE A 155 16.31 7.68 11.32
N PRO A 156 15.03 8.00 11.18
CA PRO A 156 14.29 7.62 10.00
C PRO A 156 14.91 8.22 8.73
N PRO A 157 14.75 7.55 7.57
CA PRO A 157 15.30 8.05 6.33
C PRO A 157 14.66 9.40 5.95
N LYS A 158 15.42 10.26 5.26
CA LYS A 158 14.98 11.63 4.92
C LYS A 158 13.69 11.58 4.06
N PRO A 159 12.69 12.42 4.33
CA PRO A 159 11.43 12.47 3.59
C PRO A 159 11.58 12.44 2.08
N VAL A 160 10.66 11.74 1.40
CA VAL A 160 10.52 11.86 -0.05
C VAL A 160 9.94 13.24 -0.36
N VAL A 161 10.70 14.06 -1.08
CA VAL A 161 10.20 15.33 -1.60
C VAL A 161 9.08 15.04 -2.61
N PRO A 162 7.93 15.73 -2.54
CA PRO A 162 6.84 15.51 -3.49
C PRO A 162 7.32 15.54 -4.94
N SER A 163 7.14 14.46 -5.68
CA SER A 163 7.15 14.47 -7.14
C SER A 163 5.72 14.43 -7.69
N LYS A 164 5.52 14.97 -8.89
CA LYS A 164 4.21 14.96 -9.56
C LYS A 164 3.67 13.52 -9.62
N GLY A 165 2.46 13.30 -9.09
CA GLY A 165 1.82 11.98 -9.03
C GLY A 165 1.91 11.23 -7.70
N ASN A 166 2.62 11.75 -6.67
CA ASN A 166 2.78 11.05 -5.38
C ASN A 166 1.70 11.40 -4.32
N ALA A 167 0.61 12.05 -4.70
CA ALA A 167 -0.36 12.61 -3.75
C ALA A 167 -1.50 11.63 -3.37
N TYR A 168 -1.31 10.32 -3.56
CA TYR A 168 -2.33 9.34 -3.23
C TYR A 168 -2.48 9.20 -1.70
N SER A 169 -3.71 9.34 -1.23
CA SER A 169 -4.08 9.11 0.17
C SER A 169 -5.53 8.67 0.25
N SER A 170 -5.81 7.68 1.07
CA SER A 170 -7.13 7.08 1.22
C SER A 170 -7.91 7.81 2.32
N ALA A 171 -8.77 8.76 1.94
CA ALA A 171 -9.57 9.52 2.91
C ALA A 171 -10.41 8.59 3.81
N TRP A 172 -10.95 7.52 3.25
CA TRP A 172 -11.77 6.54 3.97
C TRP A 172 -10.98 5.78 5.05
N LEU A 173 -9.68 5.57 4.87
CA LEU A 173 -8.86 4.76 5.78
C LEU A 173 -8.64 5.49 7.10
N ARG A 174 -8.38 6.80 7.03
CA ARG A 174 -8.30 7.68 8.20
C ARG A 174 -9.58 7.60 9.03
N ASP A 175 -10.72 7.83 8.39
CA ASP A 175 -12.01 7.88 9.07
C ASP A 175 -12.39 6.52 9.67
N LEU A 176 -12.07 5.43 8.95
CA LEU A 176 -12.25 4.07 9.44
C LEU A 176 -11.40 3.79 10.69
N LEU A 177 -10.11 4.16 10.68
CA LEU A 177 -9.22 3.99 11.84
C LEU A 177 -9.69 4.82 13.03
N VAL A 178 -10.09 6.08 12.82
CA VAL A 178 -10.65 6.94 13.87
C VAL A 178 -11.82 6.24 14.56
N ALA A 179 -12.72 5.62 13.79
CA ALA A 179 -13.91 4.96 14.31
C ALA A 179 -13.65 3.61 14.99
N THR A 180 -12.54 2.92 14.67
CA THR A 180 -12.38 1.49 14.98
C THR A 180 -11.13 1.14 15.79
N ALA A 181 -10.17 2.06 15.97
CA ALA A 181 -8.87 1.79 16.62
C ALA A 181 -8.98 1.09 18.00
N GLY A 182 -9.96 1.49 18.81
CA GLY A 182 -10.13 0.96 20.18
C GLY A 182 -10.74 -0.44 20.26
N SER A 183 -11.53 -0.86 19.27
CA SER A 183 -12.38 -2.06 19.36
C SER A 183 -12.16 -3.07 18.24
N ALA A 184 -11.45 -2.70 17.17
CA ALA A 184 -11.26 -3.58 16.04
C ALA A 184 -10.41 -4.82 16.37
N PRO A 185 -10.59 -5.93 15.64
CA PRO A 185 -9.73 -7.10 15.72
C PRO A 185 -8.26 -6.78 15.43
N LEU A 186 -7.34 -7.50 16.06
CA LEU A 186 -5.90 -7.26 15.92
C LEU A 186 -5.41 -7.37 14.46
N ASN A 187 -5.86 -8.40 13.73
CA ASN A 187 -5.50 -8.60 12.33
C ASN A 187 -5.94 -7.43 11.45
N PHE A 188 -7.16 -6.92 11.67
CA PHE A 188 -7.64 -5.73 10.98
C PHE A 188 -6.74 -4.52 11.29
N LEU A 189 -6.42 -4.29 12.57
CA LEU A 189 -5.59 -3.15 12.98
C LEU A 189 -4.20 -3.24 12.34
N GLN A 190 -3.60 -4.42 12.33
CA GLN A 190 -2.30 -4.63 11.69
C GLN A 190 -2.31 -4.21 10.21
N TYR A 191 -3.35 -4.59 9.47
CA TYR A 191 -3.50 -4.25 8.06
C TYR A 191 -3.81 -2.78 7.82
N ALA A 192 -4.77 -2.22 8.56
CA ALA A 192 -5.18 -0.83 8.42
C ALA A 192 -4.04 0.13 8.79
N LEU A 193 -3.32 -0.14 9.89
CA LEU A 193 -2.17 0.65 10.33
C LEU A 193 -0.98 0.50 9.38
N HIS A 194 -0.76 -0.68 8.78
CA HIS A 194 0.26 -0.84 7.77
C HIS A 194 -0.03 0.03 6.53
N LEU A 195 -1.26 0.00 6.02
CA LEU A 195 -1.62 0.79 4.83
C LEU A 195 -1.54 2.30 5.10
N VAL A 196 -2.02 2.79 6.25
CA VAL A 196 -1.96 4.22 6.57
C VAL A 196 -0.51 4.71 6.70
N CYS A 197 0.37 3.87 7.28
CA CYS A 197 1.78 4.18 7.36
C CYS A 197 2.44 4.18 5.99
N THR A 198 2.10 3.21 5.13
CA THR A 198 2.58 3.15 3.74
C THR A 198 2.22 4.43 2.98
N GLU A 199 0.96 4.88 3.04
CA GLU A 199 0.54 6.12 2.38
C GLU A 199 1.34 7.33 2.88
N CYS A 200 1.47 7.48 4.21
CA CYS A 200 2.20 8.62 4.81
C CYS A 200 3.72 8.56 4.58
N ALA A 201 4.29 7.37 4.39
CA ALA A 201 5.72 7.20 4.08
C ALA A 201 6.04 7.70 2.66
N THR A 202 5.13 7.47 1.72
CA THR A 202 5.37 7.68 0.28
C THR A 202 5.42 9.15 -0.16
N SER A 203 4.68 10.04 0.52
CA SER A 203 4.76 11.47 0.20
C SER A 203 4.33 12.39 1.34
N THR A 204 4.90 13.59 1.31
CA THR A 204 4.54 14.72 2.16
C THR A 204 3.07 15.15 1.97
N VAL A 205 2.52 15.07 0.75
CA VAL A 205 1.12 15.46 0.50
C VAL A 205 0.16 14.44 1.12
N ALA A 206 0.45 13.15 0.96
CA ALA A 206 -0.34 12.08 1.57
C ALA A 206 -0.27 12.13 3.10
N ALA A 207 0.91 12.40 3.66
CA ALA A 207 1.07 12.61 5.09
C ALA A 207 0.18 13.74 5.61
N TRP A 208 0.13 14.88 4.90
CA TRP A 208 -0.69 16.02 5.29
C TRP A 208 -2.21 15.80 5.19
N SER A 209 -2.68 15.07 4.17
CA SER A 209 -4.12 14.78 4.03
C SER A 209 -4.60 13.71 5.03
N THR A 210 -3.73 12.76 5.37
CA THR A 210 -4.07 11.61 6.21
C THR A 210 -3.87 11.88 7.70
N ILE A 211 -2.76 12.51 8.11
CA ILE A 211 -2.44 12.73 9.52
C ILE A 211 -3.31 13.86 10.07
N SER A 212 -4.26 13.49 10.94
CA SER A 212 -5.16 14.43 11.61
C SER A 212 -5.05 14.30 13.12
N SER A 213 -5.43 15.36 13.84
CA SER A 213 -5.54 15.31 15.30
C SER A 213 -6.47 14.19 15.77
N ALA A 214 -7.61 14.00 15.10
CA ALA A 214 -8.56 12.93 15.39
C ALA A 214 -7.94 11.53 15.26
N LEU A 215 -7.16 11.30 14.20
CA LEU A 215 -6.46 10.02 14.01
C LEU A 215 -5.46 9.78 15.13
N VAL A 216 -4.56 10.74 15.39
CA VAL A 216 -3.53 10.61 16.43
C VAL A 216 -4.16 10.40 17.81
N THR A 217 -5.18 11.18 18.16
CA THR A 217 -5.91 11.00 19.42
C THR A 217 -6.57 9.64 19.51
N SER A 218 -7.25 9.17 18.46
CA SER A 218 -7.90 7.85 18.48
C SER A 218 -6.89 6.72 18.69
N LEU A 219 -5.74 6.76 18.02
CA LEU A 219 -4.66 5.77 18.20
C LEU A 219 -4.07 5.79 19.61
N LEU A 220 -3.81 6.97 20.17
CA LEU A 220 -3.25 7.11 21.52
C LEU A 220 -4.25 6.72 22.62
N THR A 221 -5.54 7.05 22.45
CA THR A 221 -6.59 6.60 23.35
C THR A 221 -6.72 5.08 23.31
N ALA A 222 -6.77 4.49 22.10
CA ALA A 222 -6.80 3.04 21.94
C ALA A 222 -5.58 2.35 22.58
N PHE A 223 -4.40 2.96 22.47
CA PHE A 223 -3.18 2.48 23.12
C PHE A 223 -3.30 2.49 24.64
N ALA A 224 -3.76 3.60 25.22
CA ALA A 224 -3.91 3.75 26.67
C ALA A 224 -4.93 2.76 27.26
N THR A 225 -5.97 2.41 26.51
CA THR A 225 -7.02 1.47 26.94
C THR A 225 -6.72 0.01 26.58
N ALA A 226 -5.70 -0.26 25.77
CA ALA A 226 -5.34 -1.63 25.40
C ALA A 226 -4.72 -2.38 26.59
N ASP A 227 -4.99 -3.67 26.66
CA ASP A 227 -4.37 -4.57 27.65
C ASP A 227 -2.84 -4.66 27.42
N GLU A 228 -2.06 -4.75 28.50
CA GLU A 228 -0.59 -4.82 28.43
C GLU A 228 -0.10 -6.12 27.76
N ALA A 229 -0.89 -7.19 27.85
CA ALA A 229 -0.56 -8.49 27.28
C ALA A 229 -0.82 -8.60 25.76
N ASP A 230 -1.45 -7.59 25.14
CA ASP A 230 -1.84 -7.61 23.73
C ASP A 230 -0.83 -6.86 22.84
N ASN A 231 -0.42 -7.49 21.73
CA ASN A 231 0.40 -6.88 20.68
C ASN A 231 -0.21 -5.60 20.09
N ARG A 232 -1.51 -5.35 20.32
CA ARG A 232 -2.20 -4.09 20.00
C ARG A 232 -1.43 -2.86 20.46
N ARG A 233 -0.89 -2.85 21.69
CA ARG A 233 -0.16 -1.68 22.21
C ARG A 233 1.04 -1.34 21.33
N ASN A 234 1.82 -2.35 20.96
CA ASN A 234 3.00 -2.19 20.11
C ASN A 234 2.63 -1.67 18.73
N LEU A 235 1.58 -2.21 18.10
CA LEU A 235 1.12 -1.74 16.80
C LEU A 235 0.68 -0.28 16.83
N LEU A 236 -0.12 0.09 17.84
CA LEU A 236 -0.66 1.45 17.97
C LEU A 236 0.45 2.47 18.26
N ILE A 237 1.37 2.17 19.17
CA ILE A 237 2.43 3.13 19.52
C ILE A 237 3.46 3.29 18.41
N ILE A 238 3.83 2.22 17.70
CA ILE A 238 4.74 2.29 16.57
C ILE A 238 4.13 3.14 15.45
N CYS A 239 2.86 2.90 15.13
CA CYS A 239 2.14 3.69 14.13
C CYS A 239 2.02 5.16 14.56
N ALA A 240 1.54 5.43 15.78
CA ALA A 240 1.38 6.80 16.26
C ALA A 240 2.71 7.58 16.29
N THR A 241 3.79 6.94 16.75
CA THR A 241 5.14 7.53 16.76
C THR A 241 5.58 7.89 15.34
N PHE A 242 5.44 6.95 14.40
CA PHE A 242 5.75 7.21 12.99
C PHE A 242 4.97 8.40 12.43
N LEU A 243 3.64 8.44 12.63
CA LEU A 243 2.81 9.52 12.09
C LEU A 243 3.20 10.88 12.69
N ILE A 244 3.50 10.96 14.00
CA ILE A 244 3.94 12.19 14.67
C ILE A 244 5.31 12.65 14.14
N GLU A 245 6.28 11.74 14.02
CA GLU A 245 7.59 12.04 13.45
C GLU A 245 7.47 12.51 12.00
N ARG A 246 6.63 11.84 11.20
CA ARG A 246 6.40 12.18 9.81
C ARG A 246 5.79 13.58 9.66
N LEU A 247 4.83 13.94 10.50
CA LEU A 247 4.24 15.28 10.52
C LEU A 247 5.28 16.35 10.84
N SER A 248 6.09 16.14 11.88
CA SER A 248 7.17 17.06 12.29
C SER A 248 8.20 17.33 11.18
N GLN A 249 8.61 16.28 10.47
CA GLN A 249 9.52 16.42 9.32
C GLN A 249 8.86 17.17 8.15
N THR A 250 7.57 16.96 7.94
CA THR A 250 6.82 17.59 6.87
C THR A 250 6.69 19.10 7.09
N ASP A 251 6.41 19.50 8.33
CA ASP A 251 6.34 20.91 8.73
C ASP A 251 7.71 21.61 8.56
N THR A 252 8.80 20.92 8.91
CA THR A 252 10.17 21.43 8.71
C THR A 252 10.48 21.69 7.23
N ILE A 253 10.10 20.77 6.35
CA ILE A 253 10.27 20.93 4.89
C ILE A 253 9.44 22.09 4.38
N HIS A 254 8.18 22.19 4.79
CA HIS A 254 7.30 23.26 4.33
C HIS A 254 7.84 24.64 4.72
N VAL A 255 8.23 24.82 5.99
CA VAL A 255 8.83 26.07 6.48
C VAL A 255 10.06 26.43 5.64
N SER A 256 10.93 25.47 5.34
CA SER A 256 12.10 25.72 4.50
C SER A 256 11.73 26.15 3.07
N LEU A 257 10.74 25.51 2.45
CA LEU A 257 10.31 25.83 1.08
C LEU A 257 9.56 27.17 0.97
N THR A 258 8.81 27.56 1.99
CA THR A 258 8.17 28.88 2.03
C THR A 258 9.16 30.01 2.26
N CYS A 259 10.19 29.81 3.09
CA CYS A 259 11.24 30.81 3.28
C CYS A 259 12.06 31.05 2.01
N TYR A 260 12.32 30.01 1.20
CA TYR A 260 13.03 30.14 -0.09
C TYR A 260 12.19 30.78 -1.22
N ARG A 261 10.89 31.01 -1.03
CA ARG A 261 10.00 31.67 -2.02
C ARG A 261 9.71 33.14 -1.70
N MET A 262 10.29 33.68 -0.63
CA MET A 262 10.14 35.09 -0.24
C MET A 262 11.38 35.95 -0.55
N ASP A 263 12.36 35.40 -1.28
CA ASP A 263 13.45 36.11 -1.94
C ASP A 263 13.22 36.17 -3.46
#